data_AF-A0A847GAP0-F1
#
_entry.id   AF-A0A847GAP0-F1
#
_cell.length_a   1.000
_cell.length_b   1.000
_cell.length_c   1.000
_cell.angle_alpha   90.00
_cell.angle_beta   90.00
_cell.angle_gamma   90.00
#
_symmetry.space_group_name_H-M   'P 1'
#
loop_
_entity.id
_entity.type
_entity.pdbx_description
1 polymer ?
#
loop_
_entity_poly.entity_id
_entity_poly.type
_entity_poly.pdbx_seq_one_letter_code
_entity_poly.pdbx_strand_id
1 'polypeptide(L)'
;MTPSTGLPVGLAPSAYEEATVQMAPGDTLVLYSDGITDVLDGEKRPFGRTRLARHFIEGAGAPLGDTLDGLMASLETWRGGAAFADDLSLLAFRIRSE
;
A
#
# COMPACT_ATOMS: atom_id res chain seq x y z
N MET A 1 7.48 -0.34 9.54
CA MET A 1 6.40 -1.28 9.15
C MET A 1 6.10 -2.12 10.36
N THR A 2 4.87 -2.08 10.87
CA THR A 2 4.45 -2.93 11.99
C THR A 2 4.14 -4.32 11.43
N PRO A 3 4.78 -5.40 11.93
CA PRO A 3 4.45 -6.75 11.49
C PRO A 3 3.03 -7.13 11.93
N SER A 4 2.27 -7.78 11.03
CA SER A 4 1.02 -8.44 11.39
C SER A 4 1.34 -9.86 11.84
N THR A 5 0.87 -10.24 13.03
CA THR A 5 1.19 -11.51 13.70
C THR A 5 -0.03 -12.43 13.87
N GLY A 6 -1.23 -11.95 13.52
CA GLY A 6 -2.51 -12.65 13.76
C GLY A 6 -3.03 -13.48 12.59
N LEU A 7 -3.86 -14.49 12.89
CA LEU A 7 -4.60 -15.27 11.89
C LEU A 7 -5.75 -14.44 11.27
N PRO A 8 -6.16 -14.75 10.02
CA PRO A 8 -7.37 -14.16 9.44
C PRO A 8 -8.57 -14.32 10.36
N VAL A 9 -9.40 -13.28 10.42
CA VAL A 9 -10.62 -13.26 11.23
C VAL A 9 -11.52 -14.44 10.83
N GLY A 10 -12.02 -15.17 11.83
CA GLY A 10 -12.92 -16.30 11.64
C GLY A 10 -12.24 -17.66 11.42
N LEU A 11 -10.90 -17.72 11.33
CA LEU A 11 -10.19 -19.00 11.17
C LEU A 11 -10.07 -19.78 12.49
N ALA A 12 -9.83 -19.09 13.60
CA ALA A 12 -9.79 -19.66 14.95
C ALA A 12 -9.99 -18.57 16.01
N PRO A 13 -10.37 -18.91 17.25
CA PRO A 13 -10.31 -17.99 18.37
C PRO A 13 -8.85 -17.59 18.61
N SER A 14 -8.49 -16.35 18.27
CA SER A 14 -7.16 -15.78 18.53
C SER A 14 -7.31 -14.37 19.09
N ALA A 15 -6.42 -14.00 20.01
CA ALA A 15 -6.26 -12.60 20.39
C ALA A 15 -5.50 -11.86 19.27
N TYR A 16 -5.92 -10.63 18.99
CA TYR A 16 -5.19 -9.72 18.10
C TYR A 16 -4.32 -8.80 18.93
N GLU A 17 -3.11 -8.54 18.44
CA GLU A 17 -2.22 -7.55 19.03
C GLU A 17 -2.56 -6.17 18.50
N GLU A 18 -2.52 -5.17 19.39
CA GLU A 18 -2.67 -3.78 19.03
C GLU A 18 -1.29 -3.10 19.00
N ALA A 19 -1.10 -2.19 18.04
CA ALA A 19 0.09 -1.36 17.95
C ALA A 19 -0.31 0.10 17.86
N THR A 20 0.39 0.96 18.60
CA THR A 20 0.25 2.41 18.51
C THR A 20 1.48 3.00 17.85
N VAL A 21 1.28 3.95 16.93
CA VAL A 21 2.36 4.67 16.25
C VAL A 21 2.13 6.17 16.43
N GLN A 22 3.16 6.88 16.87
CA GLN A 22 3.14 8.34 16.92
C GLN A 22 3.40 8.90 15.52
N MET A 23 2.55 9.81 15.06
CA MET A 23 2.70 10.49 13.76
C MET A 23 2.96 11.98 13.96
N ALA A 24 3.86 12.55 13.17
CA ALA A 24 4.17 13.98 13.11
C ALA A 24 3.50 14.64 11.89
N PRO A 25 3.36 15.98 11.87
CA PRO A 25 2.93 16.70 10.68
C PRO A 25 3.78 16.34 9.45
N GLY A 26 3.11 16.07 8.33
CA GLY A 26 3.73 15.58 7.10
C GLY A 26 3.79 14.05 6.99
N ASP A 27 3.69 13.31 8.10
CA ASP A 27 3.71 11.84 8.05
C ASP A 27 2.48 11.30 7.33
N THR A 28 2.71 10.26 6.52
CA THR A 28 1.68 9.56 5.76
C THR A 28 1.56 8.12 6.24
N LEU A 29 0.36 7.68 6.59
CA LEU A 29 0.04 6.28 6.83
C LEU A 29 -0.71 5.74 5.61
N VAL A 30 -0.23 4.60 5.10
CA VAL A 30 -0.79 3.89 3.96
C VAL A 30 -1.17 2.47 4.41
N LEU A 31 -2.43 2.11 4.20
CA LEU A 31 -2.99 0.78 4.40
C LEU A 31 -3.37 0.22 3.03
N TYR A 32 -3.02 -1.03 2.74
CA TYR A 32 -3.25 -1.65 1.43
C TYR A 32 -3.55 -3.14 1.56
N SER A 33 -4.30 -3.69 0.60
CA SER A 33 -4.40 -5.14 0.37
C SER A 33 -3.21 -5.66 -0.45
N ASP A 34 -2.93 -6.94 -0.33
CA ASP A 34 -1.92 -7.67 -1.11
C ASP A 34 -2.15 -7.62 -2.62
N GLY A 35 -3.40 -7.47 -3.08
CA GLY A 35 -3.72 -7.22 -4.48
C GLY A 35 -2.87 -6.11 -5.15
N ILE A 36 -2.45 -5.07 -4.39
CA ILE A 36 -1.51 -4.04 -4.89
C ILE A 36 -0.10 -4.59 -5.10
N THR A 37 0.42 -5.37 -4.16
CA THR A 37 1.80 -5.86 -4.22
C THR A 37 1.95 -7.06 -5.15
N ASP A 38 0.86 -7.78 -5.39
CA ASP A 38 0.84 -9.02 -6.15
C ASP A 38 0.58 -8.79 -7.65
N VAL A 39 0.37 -7.54 -8.07
CA VAL A 39 0.29 -7.18 -9.49
C VAL A 39 1.58 -7.62 -10.21
N LEU A 40 1.42 -8.49 -11.20
CA LEU A 40 2.52 -9.08 -11.94
C LEU A 40 2.85 -8.26 -13.20
N ASP A 41 4.14 -8.17 -13.54
CA ASP A 41 4.58 -7.71 -14.85
C ASP A 41 4.56 -8.83 -15.91
N GLY A 42 4.98 -8.50 -17.14
CA GLY A 42 5.08 -9.46 -18.25
C GLY A 42 6.05 -10.62 -18.01
N GLU A 43 6.97 -10.51 -17.05
CA GLU A 43 7.89 -11.57 -16.62
C GLU A 43 7.38 -12.32 -15.38
N LYS A 44 6.13 -12.08 -14.97
CA LYS A 44 5.50 -12.63 -13.75
C LYS A 44 6.20 -12.23 -12.45
N ARG A 45 6.86 -11.07 -12.43
CA ARG A 45 7.44 -10.50 -11.21
C ARG A 45 6.40 -9.64 -10.50
N PRO A 46 6.24 -9.77 -9.17
CA PRO A 46 5.32 -8.94 -8.41
C PRO A 46 5.81 -7.50 -8.33
N PHE A 47 4.88 -6.54 -8.28
CA PHE A 47 5.19 -5.13 -8.05
C PHE A 47 5.92 -4.96 -6.71
N GLY A 48 5.41 -5.62 -5.68
CA GLY A 48 6.08 -5.81 -4.41
C GLY A 48 6.14 -4.55 -3.52
N ARG A 49 6.41 -4.82 -2.24
CA ARG A 49 6.39 -3.81 -1.16
C ARG A 49 7.47 -2.75 -1.33
N THR A 50 8.64 -3.11 -1.87
CA THR A 50 9.76 -2.19 -2.06
C THR A 50 9.41 -1.09 -3.06
N ARG A 51 8.74 -1.42 -4.16
CA ARG A 51 8.31 -0.42 -5.16
C ARG A 51 7.21 0.46 -4.60
N LEU A 52 6.25 -0.13 -3.91
CA LEU A 52 5.18 0.61 -3.24
C LEU A 52 5.74 1.61 -2.22
N ALA A 53 6.67 1.19 -1.36
CA ALA A 53 7.30 2.07 -0.39
C ALA A 53 8.07 3.21 -1.07
N ARG A 54 8.87 2.90 -2.10
CA ARG A 54 9.60 3.90 -2.88
C ARG A 54 8.67 4.94 -3.50
N HIS A 55 7.54 4.50 -4.07
CA HIS A 55 6.54 5.39 -4.66
C HIS A 55 6.05 6.46 -3.69
N PHE A 56 5.70 6.05 -2.46
CA PHE A 56 5.25 7.00 -1.44
C PHE A 56 6.37 7.87 -0.85
N ILE A 57 7.60 7.36 -0.80
CA ILE A 57 8.77 8.15 -0.38
C ILE A 57 9.05 9.26 -1.40
N GLU A 58 9.06 8.93 -2.70
CA GLU A 58 9.27 9.88 -3.78
C GLU A 58 8.11 10.89 -3.90
N GLY A 59 6.88 10.47 -3.59
CA GLY A 59 5.68 11.30 -3.59
C GLY A 59 5.41 12.07 -2.29
N ALA A 60 6.28 11.99 -1.27
CA ALA A 60 5.98 12.52 0.07
C ALA A 60 5.64 14.02 0.09
N GLY A 61 6.20 14.82 -0.82
CA GLY A 61 5.93 16.25 -0.94
C GLY A 61 4.71 16.62 -1.80
N ALA A 62 4.17 15.68 -2.58
CA ALA A 62 3.05 15.94 -3.48
C ALA A 62 1.70 15.82 -2.74
N PRO A 63 0.62 16.43 -3.25
CA PRO A 63 -0.73 16.14 -2.79
C PRO A 63 -0.99 14.63 -2.78
N LEU A 64 -1.72 14.15 -1.77
CA LEU A 64 -1.95 12.72 -1.60
C LEU A 64 -2.75 12.14 -2.78
N GLY A 65 -3.70 12.90 -3.34
CA GLY A 65 -4.43 12.52 -4.56
C GLY A 65 -3.48 12.24 -5.73
N ASP A 66 -2.60 13.18 -6.04
CA ASP A 66 -1.59 13.03 -7.10
C ASP A 66 -0.68 11.81 -6.87
N THR A 67 -0.34 11.53 -5.60
CA THR A 67 0.44 10.35 -5.23
C THR A 67 -0.33 9.05 -5.52
N LEU A 68 -1.64 9.02 -5.27
CA LEU A 68 -2.49 7.86 -5.57
C LEU A 68 -2.70 7.67 -7.07
N ASP A 69 -2.95 8.74 -7.81
CA ASP A 69 -3.09 8.70 -9.27
C ASP A 69 -1.79 8.20 -9.92
N GLY A 70 -0.63 8.68 -9.43
CA GLY A 70 0.68 8.21 -9.86
C GLY A 70 0.90 6.72 -9.56
N LEU A 71 0.39 6.21 -8.43
CA LEU A 71 0.50 4.79 -8.10
C LEU A 71 -0.31 3.94 -9.07
N MET A 72 -1.55 4.35 -9.35
CA MET A 72 -2.40 3.65 -10.32
C MET A 72 -1.77 3.62 -11.71
N ALA A 73 -1.21 4.75 -12.18
CA ALA A 73 -0.49 4.80 -13.44
C ALA A 73 0.75 3.89 -13.46
N SER A 74 1.47 3.79 -12.33
CA SER A 74 2.61 2.90 -12.15
C SER A 74 2.21 1.42 -12.23
N LEU A 75 1.11 1.02 -11.58
CA LEU A 75 0.55 -0.33 -11.64
C LEU A 75 0.06 -0.70 -13.05
N GLU A 76 -0.61 0.23 -13.73
CA GLU A 76 -1.04 0.10 -15.13
C GLU A 76 0.13 -0.13 -16.08
N THR A 77 1.20 0.65 -15.91
CA THR A 77 2.43 0.49 -16.68
C THR A 77 3.11 -0.84 -16.35
N TRP A 78 3.16 -1.21 -15.07
CA TRP A 78 3.80 -2.43 -14.59
C TRP A 78 3.13 -3.70 -15.14
N ARG A 79 1.80 -3.77 -15.10
CA ARG A 79 1.04 -4.93 -15.58
C ARG A 79 1.07 -5.09 -17.10
N GLY A 80 1.53 -4.06 -17.84
CA GLY A 80 1.68 -4.12 -19.29
C GLY A 80 0.39 -4.45 -20.03
N GLY A 81 -0.76 -4.02 -19.50
CA GLY A 81 -2.07 -4.29 -20.09
C GLY A 81 -2.74 -5.62 -19.65
N ALA A 82 -2.06 -6.47 -18.87
CA ALA A 82 -2.69 -7.67 -18.29
C ALA A 82 -3.76 -7.30 -17.26
N ALA A 83 -4.88 -8.02 -17.20
CA ALA A 83 -5.94 -7.74 -16.22
C ALA A 83 -5.42 -7.87 -14.78
N PHE A 84 -6.01 -7.10 -13.85
CA PHE A 84 -5.77 -7.30 -12.43
C PHE A 84 -6.33 -8.66 -12.01
N ALA A 85 -5.51 -9.43 -11.30
CA ALA A 85 -5.86 -10.78 -10.84
C ALA A 85 -6.60 -10.78 -9.49
N ASP A 86 -6.61 -9.65 -8.80
CA ASP A 86 -7.18 -9.47 -7.46
C ASP A 86 -7.70 -8.03 -7.27
N ASP A 87 -8.48 -7.82 -6.22
CA ASP A 87 -9.04 -6.52 -5.86
C ASP A 87 -7.97 -5.57 -5.30
N LEU A 88 -7.96 -4.34 -5.84
CA LEU A 88 -7.03 -3.30 -5.38
C LEU A 88 -7.71 -2.42 -4.34
N SER A 89 -7.22 -2.47 -3.11
CA SER A 89 -7.67 -1.59 -2.03
C SER A 89 -6.49 -0.84 -1.42
N LEU A 90 -6.64 0.48 -1.30
CA LEU A 90 -5.66 1.33 -0.65
C LEU A 90 -6.34 2.50 0.05
N LEU A 91 -5.96 2.74 1.30
CA LEU A 91 -6.35 3.89 2.10
C LEU A 91 -5.10 4.64 2.55
N ALA A 92 -5.05 5.94 2.31
CA ALA A 92 -3.94 6.78 2.73
C ALA A 92 -4.45 8.05 3.43
N PHE A 93 -3.73 8.47 4.47
CA PHE A 93 -3.98 9.72 5.17
C PHE A 93 -2.67 10.37 5.60
N ARG A 94 -2.66 11.70 5.58
CA ARG A 94 -1.50 12.52 5.93
C ARG A 94 -1.87 13.49 7.04
N ILE A 95 -1.03 13.54 8.08
CA ILE A 95 -1.18 14.54 9.13
C ILE A 95 -0.81 15.90 8.55
N ARG A 96 -1.75 16.85 8.60
CA ARG A 96 -1.50 18.20 8.09
C ARG A 96 -0.53 18.93 9.01
N SER A 97 0.36 19.70 8.42
CA SER A 97 1.02 20.79 9.11
C SER A 97 0.05 21.96 9.20
N GLU A 98 0.01 22.63 10.36
CA GLU A 98 -0.64 23.94 10.50
C GLU A 98 0.08 25.01 9.67
#